data_AF-A0A7W1I6E4-F1
#
_entry.id   AF-A0A7W1I6E4-F1
#
_cell.length_a   1.000
_cell.length_b   1.000
_cell.length_c   1.000
_cell.angle_alpha   90.00
_cell.angle_beta   90.00
_cell.angle_gamma   90.00
#
_symmetry.space_group_name_H-M   'P 1'
#
loop_
_entity.id
_entity.type
_entity.pdbx_description
1 polymer ?
#
loop_
_entity_poly.entity_id
_entity_poly.type
_entity_poly.pdbx_seq_one_letter_code
_entity_poly.pdbx_strand_id
1 'polypeptide(L)'
;AASGAAQWQDAVGDDKPRRLGALHAVLNTTAIGLNLGSWLARRNGARGAGIALSTLGLGVGGFSAWLGGDLTYAVGIGVDHAAFEQATTEWTDVLAESELKDATPTRVMAGEAPVMLMRRNAQISAISATCSHLGGPLDEGEIDGDSVTCPWHGSVFCYRDGRVEHGPATLPQRVYEVRVRDGRIELRTQ
;
A
#
# COMPACT_ATOMS: atom_id res chain seq x y z
N ALA A 1 2.05 18.11 2.98
CA ALA A 1 1.51 18.70 1.74
C ALA A 1 2.14 18.07 0.50
N ALA A 2 3.47 18.09 0.34
CA ALA A 2 4.15 17.50 -0.82
C ALA A 2 3.94 15.98 -0.98
N SER A 3 4.01 15.20 0.11
CA SER A 3 3.76 13.74 0.07
C SER A 3 2.33 13.39 -0.38
N GLY A 4 1.33 14.12 0.11
CA GLY A 4 -0.07 13.90 -0.29
C GLY A 4 -0.38 14.36 -1.73
N ALA A 5 0.35 15.33 -2.27
CA ALA A 5 0.21 15.75 -3.66
C ALA A 5 0.80 14.73 -4.63
N ALA A 6 1.95 14.12 -4.30
CA ALA A 6 2.54 13.03 -5.07
C ALA A 6 1.59 11.81 -5.10
N GLN A 7 1.09 11.39 -3.94
CA GLN A 7 0.12 10.29 -3.83
C GLN A 7 -1.19 10.53 -4.59
N TRP A 8 -1.64 11.79 -4.71
CA TRP A 8 -2.81 12.16 -5.52
C TRP A 8 -2.56 12.04 -7.03
N GLN A 9 -1.32 12.29 -7.47
CA GLN A 9 -0.91 12.08 -8.85
C GLN A 9 -0.80 10.59 -9.19
N ASP A 10 -0.50 9.74 -8.21
CA ASP A 10 -0.37 8.29 -8.45
C ASP A 10 -1.72 7.56 -8.53
N ALA A 11 -2.82 8.17 -8.07
CA ALA A 11 -4.19 7.67 -8.24
C ALA A 11 -4.75 7.88 -9.68
N VAL A 12 -3.88 8.01 -10.69
CA VAL A 12 -4.26 8.21 -12.10
C VAL A 12 -4.84 6.91 -12.66
N GLY A 13 -6.16 6.78 -12.56
CA GLY A 13 -6.93 5.64 -13.06
C GLY A 13 -8.31 5.49 -12.41
N ASP A 14 -8.47 5.96 -11.17
CA ASP A 14 -9.73 5.91 -10.44
C ASP A 14 -10.19 7.32 -9.99
N ASP A 15 -11.36 7.73 -10.46
CA ASP A 15 -11.92 9.07 -10.27
C ASP A 15 -12.33 9.33 -8.82
N LYS A 16 -12.74 8.29 -8.10
CA LYS A 16 -13.34 8.43 -6.76
C LYS A 16 -12.27 8.72 -5.68
N PRO A 17 -11.15 8.00 -5.58
CA PRO A 17 -10.07 8.30 -4.63
C PRO A 17 -9.50 9.71 -4.81
N ARG A 18 -9.32 10.17 -6.06
CA ARG A 18 -8.84 11.54 -6.37
C ARG A 18 -9.77 12.63 -5.85
N ARG A 19 -11.08 12.47 -6.01
CA ARG A 19 -12.08 13.45 -5.54
C ARG A 19 -12.14 13.51 -4.02
N LEU A 20 -12.07 12.37 -3.35
CA LEU A 20 -12.07 12.28 -1.89
C LEU A 20 -10.77 12.87 -1.29
N GLY A 21 -9.62 12.59 -1.90
CA GLY A 21 -8.34 13.22 -1.51
C GLY A 21 -8.34 14.74 -1.69
N ALA A 22 -8.88 15.24 -2.81
CA ALA A 22 -9.02 16.68 -3.03
C ALA A 22 -9.98 17.33 -2.01
N LEU A 23 -11.10 16.67 -1.70
CA LEU A 23 -12.02 17.12 -0.66
C LEU A 23 -11.34 17.19 0.71
N HIS A 24 -10.58 16.17 1.09
CA HIS A 24 -9.81 16.15 2.34
C HIS A 24 -8.81 17.31 2.41
N ALA A 25 -8.11 17.62 1.31
CA ALA A 25 -7.21 18.76 1.25
C ALA A 25 -7.94 20.10 1.48
N VAL A 26 -9.06 20.31 0.77
CA VAL A 26 -9.89 21.52 0.92
C VAL A 26 -10.39 21.68 2.36
N LEU A 27 -10.91 20.61 2.96
CA LEU A 27 -11.40 20.62 4.35
C LEU A 27 -10.30 21.02 5.35
N ASN A 28 -9.09 20.47 5.20
CA ASN A 28 -7.95 20.85 6.05
C ASN A 28 -7.55 22.33 5.86
N THR A 29 -7.48 22.81 4.63
CA THR A 29 -7.19 24.22 4.34
C THR A 29 -8.26 25.14 4.95
N THR A 30 -9.53 24.77 4.83
CA THR A 30 -10.65 25.51 5.44
C THR A 30 -10.54 25.50 6.97
N ALA A 31 -10.25 24.36 7.60
CA ALA A 31 -10.10 24.27 9.05
C ALA A 31 -8.95 25.16 9.57
N ILE A 32 -7.81 25.20 8.87
CA ILE A 32 -6.69 26.10 9.20
C ILE A 32 -7.11 27.56 9.04
N GLY A 33 -7.78 27.91 7.95
CA GLY A 33 -8.29 29.27 7.70
C GLY A 33 -9.26 29.75 8.78
N LEU A 34 -10.19 28.89 9.21
CA LEU A 34 -11.13 29.18 10.29
C LEU A 34 -10.41 29.42 11.63
N ASN A 35 -9.38 28.63 11.94
CA ASN A 35 -8.60 28.81 13.17
C ASN A 35 -7.72 30.08 13.13
N LEU A 36 -7.15 30.43 11.97
CA LEU A 36 -6.46 31.71 11.78
C LEU A 36 -7.43 32.89 11.92
N GLY A 37 -8.62 32.78 11.34
CA GLY A 37 -9.70 33.76 11.50
C GLY A 37 -10.14 33.91 12.96
N SER A 38 -10.27 32.80 13.71
CA SER A 38 -10.54 32.82 15.14
C SER A 38 -9.47 33.59 15.92
N TRP A 39 -8.19 33.34 15.62
CA TRP A 39 -7.08 34.04 16.25
C TRP A 39 -7.10 35.55 15.95
N LEU A 40 -7.31 35.94 14.69
CA LEU A 40 -7.43 37.35 14.29
C LEU A 40 -8.63 38.05 14.96
N ALA A 41 -9.79 37.39 15.00
CA ALA A 41 -10.98 37.93 15.64
C ALA A 41 -10.77 38.17 17.14
N ARG A 42 -10.12 37.23 17.84
CA ARG A 42 -9.78 37.38 19.27
C ARG A 42 -8.77 38.51 19.48
N ARG A 43 -7.77 38.64 18.60
CA ARG A 43 -6.77 39.73 18.66
C ARG A 43 -7.43 41.11 18.50
N ASN A 44 -8.50 41.20 17.71
CA ASN A 44 -9.27 42.42 17.48
C ASN A 44 -10.41 42.63 18.52
N GLY A 45 -10.41 41.89 19.63
CA GLY A 45 -11.41 42.02 20.70
C GLY A 45 -12.76 41.34 20.43
N ALA A 46 -12.97 40.78 19.23
CA ALA A 46 -14.19 40.10 18.83
C ALA A 46 -14.21 38.64 19.34
N ARG A 47 -14.19 38.44 20.66
CA ARG A 47 -14.08 37.12 21.30
C ARG A 47 -15.20 36.16 20.91
N GLY A 48 -16.44 36.63 20.79
CA GLY A 48 -17.60 35.81 20.38
C GLY A 48 -17.44 35.24 18.97
N ALA A 49 -17.08 36.08 18.00
CA ALA A 49 -16.77 35.65 16.64
C ALA A 49 -15.59 34.66 16.61
N GLY A 50 -14.57 34.90 17.43
CA GLY A 50 -13.46 33.97 17.60
C GLY A 50 -13.89 32.58 18.10
N ILE A 51 -14.76 32.50 19.09
CA ILE A 51 -15.29 31.21 19.59
C ILE A 51 -16.08 30.48 18.49
N ALA A 52 -16.95 31.20 17.77
CA ALA A 52 -17.73 30.63 16.67
C ALA A 52 -16.81 30.06 15.58
N LEU A 53 -15.82 30.83 15.12
CA LEU A 53 -14.85 30.41 14.10
C LEU A 53 -14.03 29.18 14.54
N SER A 54 -13.55 29.13 15.79
CA SER A 54 -12.82 27.94 16.28
C SER A 54 -13.72 26.72 16.41
N THR A 55 -15.00 26.89 16.78
CA THR A 55 -15.96 25.78 16.90
C THR A 55 -16.25 25.19 15.52
N LEU A 56 -16.45 26.04 14.51
CA LEU A 56 -16.59 25.61 13.12
C LEU A 56 -15.31 24.94 12.62
N GLY A 57 -14.14 25.50 12.93
CA GLY A 57 -12.84 24.93 12.58
C GLY A 57 -12.64 23.53 13.16
N LEU A 58 -13.04 23.30 14.42
CA LEU A 58 -13.02 21.97 15.05
C LEU A 58 -13.98 20.99 14.37
N GLY A 59 -15.20 21.42 14.02
CA GLY A 59 -16.16 20.57 13.30
C GLY A 59 -15.64 20.14 11.93
N VAL A 60 -15.13 21.08 11.13
CA VAL A 60 -14.54 20.80 9.80
C VAL A 60 -13.30 19.92 9.96
N GLY A 61 -12.43 20.21 10.93
CA GLY A 61 -11.23 19.40 11.20
C GLY A 61 -11.57 17.97 11.62
N GLY A 62 -12.58 17.77 12.48
CA GLY A 62 -13.04 16.45 12.91
C GLY A 62 -13.61 15.63 11.75
N PHE A 63 -14.43 16.25 10.88
CA PHE A 63 -14.93 15.58 9.67
C PHE A 63 -13.80 15.24 8.69
N SER A 64 -12.85 16.16 8.50
CA SER A 64 -11.66 15.91 7.67
C SER A 64 -10.83 14.75 8.21
N ALA A 65 -10.66 14.64 9.54
CA ALA A 65 -9.93 13.55 10.17
C ALA A 65 -10.63 12.20 9.98
N TRP A 66 -11.96 12.15 10.14
CA TRP A 66 -12.74 10.95 9.83
C TRP A 66 -12.58 10.53 8.36
N LEU A 67 -12.70 11.47 7.42
CA LEU A 67 -12.51 11.22 5.99
C LEU A 67 -11.08 10.75 5.67
N GLY A 68 -10.08 11.31 6.33
CA GLY A 68 -8.69 10.87 6.21
C GLY A 68 -8.48 9.42 6.67
N GLY A 69 -9.12 9.05 7.78
CA GLY A 69 -9.14 7.65 8.24
C GLY A 69 -9.80 6.71 7.23
N ASP A 70 -10.95 7.09 6.68
CA ASP A 70 -11.65 6.30 5.65
C ASP A 70 -10.79 6.12 4.37
N LEU A 71 -10.11 7.18 3.93
CA LEU A 71 -9.16 7.11 2.82
C LEU A 71 -8.01 6.10 3.06
N THR A 72 -7.50 6.03 4.29
CA THR A 72 -6.44 5.08 4.66
C THR A 72 -6.96 3.66 4.82
N TYR A 73 -8.04 3.46 5.57
CA TYR A 73 -8.51 2.12 5.94
C TYR A 73 -9.47 1.46 4.93
N ALA A 74 -10.24 2.24 4.17
CA ALA A 74 -11.22 1.71 3.23
C ALA A 74 -10.76 1.80 1.76
N VAL A 75 -9.97 2.82 1.41
CA VAL A 75 -9.51 3.04 0.02
C VAL A 75 -8.06 2.59 -0.20
N GLY A 76 -7.30 2.36 0.86
CA GLY A 76 -5.95 1.80 0.75
C GLY A 76 -4.87 2.80 0.32
N ILE A 77 -5.16 4.11 0.29
CA ILE A 77 -4.17 5.10 -0.14
C ILE A 77 -3.09 5.24 0.93
N GLY A 78 -1.84 4.88 0.58
CA GLY A 78 -0.68 5.01 1.46
C GLY A 78 -0.55 3.90 2.51
N VAL A 79 -1.23 2.77 2.32
CA VAL A 79 -1.06 1.55 3.14
C VAL A 79 -0.50 0.42 2.28
N ASP A 80 0.19 -0.50 2.95
CA ASP A 80 0.68 -1.73 2.33
C ASP A 80 -0.51 -2.57 1.84
N HIS A 81 -0.68 -2.66 0.52
CA HIS A 81 -1.72 -3.50 -0.06
C HIS A 81 -1.51 -4.99 0.24
N ALA A 82 -0.27 -5.44 0.50
CA ALA A 82 0.04 -6.81 0.90
C ALA A 82 -0.21 -7.08 2.40
N ALA A 83 -0.45 -6.04 3.22
CA ALA A 83 -0.75 -6.22 4.65
C ALA A 83 -2.17 -6.77 4.89
N PHE A 84 -3.08 -6.64 3.92
CA PHE A 84 -4.45 -7.14 4.01
C PHE A 84 -4.61 -8.60 3.56
N GLU A 85 -3.56 -9.21 2.99
CA GLU A 85 -3.56 -10.63 2.64
C GLU A 85 -3.52 -11.48 3.92
N GLN A 86 -4.44 -12.44 4.04
CA GLN A 86 -4.49 -13.34 5.20
C GLN A 86 -3.22 -14.21 5.22
N ALA A 87 -2.44 -14.07 6.29
CA ALA A 87 -1.27 -14.89 6.53
C ALA A 87 -1.67 -16.37 6.71
N THR A 88 -1.16 -17.26 5.87
CA THR A 88 -1.27 -18.71 6.07
C THR A 88 -0.21 -19.15 7.09
N THR A 89 -0.60 -19.36 8.35
CA THR A 89 0.33 -19.88 9.37
C THR A 89 0.61 -21.37 9.20
N GLU A 90 -0.32 -22.09 8.56
CA GLU A 90 -0.20 -23.50 8.21
C GLU A 90 0.45 -23.68 6.83
N TRP A 91 1.20 -24.76 6.68
CA TRP A 91 1.81 -25.14 5.41
C TRP A 91 0.72 -25.45 4.39
N THR A 92 0.73 -24.71 3.28
CA THR A 92 -0.26 -24.79 2.21
C THR A 92 0.41 -25.28 0.94
N ASP A 93 -0.07 -26.39 0.39
CA ASP A 93 0.35 -26.90 -0.92
C ASP A 93 -0.12 -25.96 -2.05
N VAL A 94 0.81 -25.52 -2.90
CA VAL A 94 0.53 -24.53 -3.95
C VAL A 94 0.86 -24.98 -5.37
N LEU A 95 1.84 -25.87 -5.56
CA LEU A 95 2.31 -26.25 -6.90
C LEU A 95 3.16 -27.52 -6.84
N ALA A 96 3.14 -28.36 -7.89
CA ALA A 96 4.12 -29.42 -8.01
C ALA A 96 5.51 -28.82 -8.28
N GLU A 97 6.54 -29.35 -7.62
CA GLU A 97 7.92 -28.85 -7.80
C GLU A 97 8.34 -28.87 -9.27
N SER A 98 7.99 -29.94 -9.99
CA SER A 98 8.30 -30.15 -11.40
C SER A 98 7.65 -29.14 -12.35
N GLU A 99 6.58 -28.46 -11.92
CA GLU A 99 5.87 -27.47 -12.73
C GLU A 99 6.48 -26.07 -12.61
N LEU A 100 7.24 -25.80 -11.54
CA LEU A 100 7.88 -24.50 -11.35
C LEU A 100 9.12 -24.38 -12.24
N LYS A 101 9.00 -23.58 -13.30
CA LYS A 101 10.09 -23.28 -14.25
C LYS A 101 11.16 -22.41 -13.60
N ASP A 102 12.41 -22.66 -13.97
CA ASP A 102 13.53 -21.81 -13.56
C ASP A 102 13.42 -20.41 -14.20
N ALA A 103 13.89 -19.39 -13.48
CA ALA A 103 14.00 -18.01 -13.95
C ALA A 103 12.66 -17.34 -14.37
N THR A 104 11.52 -17.94 -14.04
CA THR A 104 10.20 -17.45 -14.46
C THR A 104 9.33 -17.16 -13.24
N PRO A 105 8.88 -15.92 -13.02
CA PRO A 105 7.90 -15.61 -11.99
C PRO A 105 6.63 -16.44 -12.21
N THR A 106 6.16 -17.10 -11.17
CA THR A 106 4.97 -17.96 -11.26
C THR A 106 4.01 -17.59 -10.15
N ARG A 107 2.81 -17.14 -10.51
CA ARG A 107 1.74 -16.86 -9.56
C ARG A 107 1.10 -18.15 -9.07
N VAL A 108 0.94 -18.26 -7.75
CA VAL A 108 0.20 -19.33 -7.08
C VAL A 108 -0.70 -18.72 -6.01
N MET A 109 -1.62 -19.53 -5.47
CA MET A 109 -2.48 -19.15 -4.36
C MET A 109 -2.14 -19.98 -3.12
N ALA A 110 -1.73 -19.33 -2.04
CA ALA A 110 -1.63 -19.94 -0.71
C ALA A 110 -2.92 -19.60 0.05
N GLY A 111 -3.94 -20.46 -0.06
CA GLY A 111 -5.29 -20.12 0.37
C GLY A 111 -5.86 -19.01 -0.52
N GLU A 112 -6.19 -17.87 0.07
CA GLU A 112 -6.64 -16.67 -0.66
C GLU A 112 -5.50 -15.69 -0.98
N ALA A 113 -4.29 -15.92 -0.47
CA ALA A 113 -3.16 -15.03 -0.67
C ALA A 113 -2.44 -15.33 -2.00
N PRO A 114 -2.33 -14.36 -2.92
CA PRO A 114 -1.56 -14.53 -4.14
C PRO A 114 -0.06 -14.39 -3.88
N VAL A 115 0.71 -15.38 -4.32
CA VAL A 115 2.15 -15.46 -4.08
C VAL A 115 2.90 -15.61 -5.41
N MET A 116 3.99 -14.86 -5.56
CA MET A 116 4.93 -15.02 -6.66
C MET A 116 6.05 -15.97 -6.22
N LEU A 117 6.11 -17.13 -6.87
CA LEU A 117 7.25 -18.04 -6.78
C LEU A 117 8.32 -17.63 -7.78
N MET A 118 9.58 -17.69 -7.35
CA MET A 118 10.75 -17.54 -8.22
C MET A 118 11.74 -18.66 -7.93
N ARG A 119 12.08 -19.45 -8.95
CA ARG A 119 13.16 -20.43 -8.89
C ARG A 119 14.42 -19.87 -9.54
N ARG A 120 15.54 -19.98 -8.83
CA ARG A 120 16.89 -19.80 -9.36
C ARG A 120 17.73 -21.00 -8.96
N ASN A 121 18.06 -21.84 -9.94
CA ASN A 121 18.75 -23.11 -9.70
C ASN A 121 17.95 -23.99 -8.73
N ALA A 122 18.54 -24.34 -7.58
CA ALA A 122 17.90 -25.14 -6.53
C ALA A 122 17.13 -24.31 -5.49
N GLN A 123 17.21 -22.98 -5.54
CA GLN A 123 16.57 -22.10 -4.56
C GLN A 123 15.20 -21.64 -5.06
N ILE A 124 14.17 -21.77 -4.23
CA ILE A 124 12.84 -21.24 -4.47
C ILE A 124 12.60 -20.12 -3.46
N SER A 125 12.25 -18.93 -3.97
CA SER A 125 11.84 -17.79 -3.17
C SER A 125 10.37 -17.51 -3.39
N ALA A 126 9.70 -16.95 -2.38
CA ALA A 126 8.27 -16.67 -2.42
C ALA A 126 7.99 -15.34 -1.73
N ILE A 127 7.40 -14.40 -2.47
CA ILE A 127 6.93 -13.10 -1.96
C ILE A 127 5.48 -12.89 -2.38
N SER A 128 4.75 -11.96 -1.75
CA SER A 128 3.42 -11.58 -2.25
C SER A 128 3.49 -11.23 -3.73
N ALA A 129 2.53 -11.72 -4.52
CA ALA A 129 2.40 -11.33 -5.92
C ALA A 129 1.76 -9.93 -6.05
N THR A 130 1.28 -9.35 -4.95
CA THR A 130 0.62 -8.04 -4.90
C THR A 130 1.62 -7.01 -4.43
N CYS A 131 2.00 -6.09 -5.32
CA CYS A 131 2.93 -5.02 -4.98
C CYS A 131 2.39 -4.14 -3.85
N SER A 132 3.11 -4.09 -2.72
CA SER A 132 2.89 -3.21 -1.56
C SER A 132 2.62 -1.73 -1.87
N HIS A 133 2.95 -1.21 -3.06
CA HIS A 133 2.66 0.18 -3.43
C HIS A 133 1.18 0.44 -3.74
N LEU A 134 0.66 -0.17 -4.80
CA LEU A 134 -0.72 0.04 -5.28
C LEU A 134 -1.40 -1.26 -5.73
N GLY A 135 -0.84 -2.42 -5.40
CA GLY A 135 -1.43 -3.73 -5.67
C GLY A 135 -1.10 -4.35 -7.02
N GLY A 136 -0.08 -3.84 -7.72
CA GLY A 136 0.29 -4.36 -9.05
C GLY A 136 0.81 -5.80 -9.04
N PRO A 137 0.63 -6.55 -10.14
CA PRO A 137 1.00 -7.96 -10.25
C PRO A 137 2.52 -8.10 -10.40
N LEU A 138 3.22 -8.46 -9.33
CA LEU A 138 4.68 -8.67 -9.37
C LEU A 138 5.07 -9.89 -10.20
N ASP A 139 4.19 -10.88 -10.31
CA ASP A 139 4.40 -12.06 -11.16
C ASP A 139 4.39 -11.74 -12.66
N GLU A 140 3.90 -10.57 -13.06
CA GLU A 140 3.99 -10.06 -14.43
C GLU A 140 5.17 -9.09 -14.62
N GLY A 141 5.99 -8.91 -13.57
CA GLY A 141 7.11 -7.99 -13.55
C GLY A 141 8.36 -8.48 -14.30
N GLU A 142 9.22 -7.52 -14.66
CA GLU A 142 10.51 -7.81 -15.27
C GLU A 142 11.52 -8.25 -14.21
N ILE A 143 12.35 -9.24 -14.55
CA ILE A 143 13.36 -9.80 -13.64
C ILE A 143 14.75 -9.37 -14.06
N ASP A 144 15.47 -8.73 -13.15
CA ASP A 144 16.88 -8.39 -13.30
C ASP A 144 17.66 -8.90 -12.07
N GLY A 145 18.58 -9.84 -12.28
CA GLY A 145 19.31 -10.50 -11.19
C GLY A 145 18.38 -11.10 -10.12
N ASP A 146 18.48 -10.54 -8.91
CA ASP A 146 17.71 -10.94 -7.71
C ASP A 146 16.47 -10.04 -7.47
N SER A 147 16.10 -9.25 -8.47
CA SER A 147 15.11 -8.19 -8.36
C SER A 147 13.94 -8.40 -9.33
N VAL A 148 12.76 -7.94 -8.91
CA VAL A 148 11.55 -7.88 -9.73
C VAL A 148 11.04 -6.44 -9.80
N THR A 149 10.77 -5.95 -11.01
CA THR A 149 10.22 -4.63 -11.28
C THR A 149 8.72 -4.74 -11.54
N CYS A 150 7.91 -4.10 -10.69
CA CYS A 150 6.46 -4.07 -10.81
C CYS A 150 6.04 -3.36 -12.12
N PRO A 151 5.18 -3.96 -12.95
CA PRO A 151 4.83 -3.43 -14.27
C PRO A 151 3.97 -2.16 -14.23
N TRP A 152 3.38 -1.81 -13.08
CA TRP A 152 2.51 -0.64 -12.96
C TRP A 152 3.30 0.67 -12.82
N HIS A 153 4.09 0.79 -11.76
CA HIS A 153 4.75 2.06 -11.39
C HIS A 153 6.27 1.91 -11.20
N GLY A 154 6.85 0.75 -11.55
CA GLY A 154 8.30 0.54 -11.54
C GLY A 154 8.93 0.35 -10.17
N SER A 155 8.16 0.04 -9.11
CA SER A 155 8.75 -0.35 -7.82
C SER A 155 9.56 -1.64 -7.98
N VAL A 156 10.77 -1.65 -7.43
CA VAL A 156 11.72 -2.77 -7.52
C VAL A 156 11.89 -3.41 -6.16
N PHE A 157 11.74 -4.73 -6.11
CA PHE A 157 11.90 -5.52 -4.88
C PHE A 157 12.89 -6.65 -5.10
N CYS A 158 13.68 -6.98 -4.08
CA CYS A 158 14.42 -8.23 -4.10
C CYS A 158 13.47 -9.38 -3.79
N TYR A 159 13.34 -10.36 -4.69
CA TYR A 159 12.41 -11.48 -4.50
C TYR A 159 12.88 -12.52 -3.49
N ARG A 160 14.11 -12.41 -2.98
CA ARG A 160 14.67 -13.31 -1.95
C ARG A 160 14.23 -12.96 -0.54
N ASP A 161 14.12 -11.67 -0.23
CA ASP A 161 13.86 -11.15 1.12
C ASP A 161 12.78 -10.06 1.17
N GLY A 162 12.18 -9.72 0.02
CA GLY A 162 11.09 -8.75 -0.09
C GLY A 162 11.52 -7.29 0.07
N ARG A 163 12.81 -6.98 0.28
CA ARG A 163 13.23 -5.59 0.51
C ARG A 163 12.93 -4.70 -0.70
N VAL A 164 12.58 -3.45 -0.43
CA VAL A 164 12.47 -2.42 -1.47
C VAL A 164 13.87 -2.01 -1.91
N GLU A 165 14.13 -2.05 -3.21
CA GLU A 165 15.37 -1.56 -3.81
C GLU A 165 15.18 -0.23 -4.53
N HIS A 166 14.00 -0.04 -5.13
CA HIS A 166 13.60 1.21 -5.76
C HIS A 166 12.10 1.48 -5.56
N GLY A 167 11.77 2.74 -5.31
CA GLY A 167 10.39 3.19 -5.12
C GLY A 167 9.56 3.18 -6.42
N PRO A 168 8.30 3.62 -6.38
CA PRO A 168 7.66 4.41 -5.33
C PRO A 168 7.24 3.66 -4.05
N ALA A 169 7.23 2.32 -4.05
CA ALA A 169 6.99 1.54 -2.82
C ALA A 169 7.92 1.97 -1.69
N THR A 170 7.40 2.06 -0.47
CA THR A 170 8.17 2.38 0.74
C THR A 170 8.16 1.24 1.75
N LEU A 171 7.36 0.21 1.51
CA LEU A 171 7.18 -0.95 2.39
C LEU A 171 7.64 -2.22 1.67
N PRO A 172 8.37 -3.13 2.36
CA PRO A 172 8.85 -4.37 1.75
C PRO A 172 7.68 -5.31 1.40
N GLN A 173 7.92 -6.26 0.50
CA GLN A 173 6.97 -7.34 0.25
C GLN A 173 6.95 -8.33 1.40
N ARG A 174 5.77 -8.90 1.66
CA ARG A 174 5.62 -10.09 2.50
C ARG A 174 6.41 -11.25 1.89
N VAL A 175 7.21 -11.92 2.71
CA VAL A 175 7.98 -13.11 2.34
C VAL A 175 7.33 -14.36 2.94
N TYR A 176 7.33 -15.45 2.18
CA TYR A 176 6.82 -16.74 2.63
C TYR A 176 7.98 -17.71 2.86
N GLU A 177 7.87 -18.53 3.90
CA GLU A 177 8.70 -19.72 4.00
C GLU A 177 8.29 -20.71 2.93
N VAL A 178 9.30 -21.30 2.28
CA VAL A 178 9.11 -22.32 1.26
C VAL A 178 9.70 -23.62 1.76
N ARG A 179 8.96 -24.71 1.59
CA ARG A 179 9.52 -26.05 1.69
C ARG A 179 9.05 -26.91 0.52
N VAL A 180 9.87 -27.89 0.16
CA VAL A 180 9.50 -28.95 -0.77
C VAL A 180 9.31 -30.23 0.02
N ARG A 181 8.12 -30.83 -0.10
CA ARG A 181 7.77 -32.09 0.56
C ARG A 181 7.06 -32.99 -0.43
N ASP A 182 7.56 -34.21 -0.60
CA ASP A 182 6.95 -35.22 -1.48
C ASP A 182 6.70 -34.70 -2.93
N GLY A 183 7.62 -33.87 -3.45
CA GLY A 183 7.51 -33.26 -4.77
C GLY A 183 6.51 -32.10 -4.88
N ARG A 184 5.98 -31.62 -3.75
CA ARG A 184 5.05 -30.47 -3.65
C ARG A 184 5.75 -29.28 -3.02
N ILE A 185 5.51 -28.10 -3.56
CA ILE A 185 5.91 -26.83 -2.96
C ILE A 185 4.83 -26.44 -1.96
N GLU A 186 5.22 -26.24 -0.71
CA GLU A 186 4.35 -25.76 0.35
C GLU A 186 4.84 -24.42 0.90
N LEU A 187 3.90 -23.54 1.19
CA LEU A 187 4.16 -22.18 1.69
C LEU A 187 3.52 -21.95 3.06
N ARG A 188 4.17 -21.12 3.88
CA ARG A 188 3.55 -20.47 5.03
C ARG A 188 4.12 -19.08 5.22
N THR A 189 3.42 -18.25 5.97
CA THR A 189 3.89 -16.90 6.33
C THR A 189 4.95 -17.01 7.44
N GLN A 190 6.02 -16.21 7.32
CA GLN A 190 7.02 -16.03 8.38
C GLN A 190 6.44 -15.31 9.60
#